data_AF-A0A7V8SSU8-F1
#
_entry.id   AF-A0A7V8SSU8-F1
#
_cell.length_a   1.000
_cell.length_b   1.000
_cell.length_c   1.000
_cell.angle_alpha   90.00
_cell.angle_beta   90.00
_cell.angle_gamma   90.00
#
_symmetry.space_group_name_H-M   'P 1'
#
loop_
_entity.id
_entity.type
_entity.pdbx_description
1 polymer ?
#
loop_
_entity_poly.entity_id
_entity_poly.type
_entity_poly.pdbx_seq_one_letter_code
_entity_poly.pdbx_strand_id
1 'polypeptide(L)'
;MAWLLLKDTVNSCVEHRVVGLAAEAAFFTLISIPPLLLGLVGLLGYLDAWIGTDTIDSIRFNLLDASSTVLSEKGVDQLARPLVDDVIEGGRPDVISLGFALALWSGSRAVNVFIDTITVMYGLDGHRGIVKTRLLAFLLYLVALVAGAIALPLMVAGPDAVTRLLPQTQALVTIFYWPVVVLLSVAFLTTLYHVSVPVRSPWREDIPGALIALLMWLFGSFLLRLYLTNTIEGPTIYGSLAAPVAVLLWIGVSAFAVLVGAAVNAAVDRVWPSVATAAARRATERVREEAAAEVVAAAAARRAMRDAEGEGAEEDPPAEFPERWPRFLPPADLRGRLRSRDRD
;
A
#
# COMPACT_ATOMS: atom_id res chain seq x y z
N MET A 1 -2.76 30.23 -1.64
CA MET A 1 -1.64 29.27 -1.69
C MET A 1 -2.06 27.89 -1.18
N ALA A 2 -2.53 27.76 0.06
CA ALA A 2 -3.00 26.48 0.61
C ALA A 2 -4.08 25.76 -0.24
N TRP A 3 -5.04 26.50 -0.80
CA TRP A 3 -6.05 25.94 -1.71
C TRP A 3 -5.45 25.32 -2.99
N LEU A 4 -4.40 25.94 -3.55
CA LEU A 4 -3.74 25.42 -4.75
C LEU A 4 -2.97 24.13 -4.43
N LEU A 5 -2.24 24.10 -3.31
CA LEU A 5 -1.56 22.89 -2.84
C LEU A 5 -2.54 21.75 -2.57
N LEU A 6 -3.68 22.04 -1.97
CA LEU A 6 -4.73 21.05 -1.73
C LEU A 6 -5.31 20.54 -3.05
N LYS A 7 -5.62 21.44 -3.98
CA LYS A 7 -6.12 21.08 -5.31
C LYS A 7 -5.11 20.20 -6.07
N ASP A 8 -3.84 20.57 -6.06
CA ASP A 8 -2.77 19.81 -6.72
C ASP A 8 -2.55 18.45 -6.08
N THR A 9 -2.64 18.36 -4.75
CA THR A 9 -2.57 17.08 -4.02
C THR A 9 -3.73 16.18 -4.42
N VAL A 10 -4.97 16.70 -4.43
CA VAL A 10 -6.16 15.93 -4.82
C VAL A 10 -6.07 15.47 -6.26
N ASN A 11 -5.68 16.35 -7.18
CA ASN A 11 -5.48 16.01 -8.59
C ASN A 11 -4.42 14.91 -8.74
N SER A 12 -3.29 15.05 -8.05
CA SER A 12 -2.22 14.04 -8.07
C SER A 12 -2.72 12.69 -7.52
N CYS A 13 -3.52 12.69 -6.46
CA CYS A 13 -4.10 11.45 -5.91
C CYS A 13 -5.04 10.75 -6.90
N VAL A 14 -5.85 11.52 -7.63
CA VAL A 14 -6.78 10.99 -8.64
C VAL A 14 -6.01 10.47 -9.85
N GLU A 15 -5.07 11.25 -10.38
CA GLU A 15 -4.25 10.92 -11.53
C GLU A 15 -3.45 9.62 -11.30
N HIS A 16 -2.88 9.46 -10.11
CA HIS A 16 -2.09 8.29 -9.76
C HIS A 16 -2.92 7.13 -9.20
N ARG A 17 -4.26 7.20 -9.25
CA ARG A 17 -5.16 6.15 -8.75
C ARG A 17 -4.82 5.70 -7.32
N VAL A 18 -4.54 6.65 -6.42
CA VAL A 18 -4.06 6.38 -5.05
C VAL A 18 -4.97 5.43 -4.28
N VAL A 19 -6.28 5.51 -4.47
CA VAL A 19 -7.24 4.58 -3.83
C VAL A 19 -7.01 3.14 -4.29
N GLY A 20 -6.76 2.93 -5.59
CA GLY A 20 -6.48 1.61 -6.14
C GLY A 20 -5.14 1.04 -5.67
N LEU A 21 -4.10 1.89 -5.60
CA LEU A 21 -2.78 1.49 -5.09
C LEU A 21 -2.80 1.23 -3.58
N ALA A 22 -3.58 2.00 -2.82
CA ALA A 22 -3.83 1.72 -1.41
C ALA A 22 -4.52 0.36 -1.20
N ALA A 23 -5.50 0.03 -2.04
CA ALA A 23 -6.15 -1.28 -2.02
C ALA A 23 -5.18 -2.42 -2.40
N GLU A 24 -4.31 -2.21 -3.39
CA GLU A 24 -3.26 -3.17 -3.76
C GLU A 24 -2.30 -3.42 -2.58
N ALA A 25 -1.78 -2.35 -1.96
CA ALA A 25 -0.91 -2.47 -0.80
C ALA A 25 -1.61 -3.20 0.35
N ALA A 26 -2.87 -2.85 0.64
CA ALA A 26 -3.64 -3.48 1.70
C ALA A 26 -3.90 -4.97 1.48
N PHE A 27 -4.21 -5.36 0.24
CA PHE A 27 -4.39 -6.76 -0.13
C PHE A 27 -3.12 -7.58 0.11
N PHE A 28 -1.98 -7.09 -0.37
CA PHE A 28 -0.70 -7.79 -0.20
C PHE A 28 -0.22 -7.81 1.25
N THR A 29 -0.50 -6.75 2.03
CA THR A 29 -0.24 -6.73 3.48
C THR A 29 -1.13 -7.77 4.18
N LEU A 30 -2.43 -7.79 3.93
CA LEU A 30 -3.36 -8.71 4.59
C LEU A 30 -2.95 -10.18 4.39
N ILE A 31 -2.62 -10.57 3.16
CA ILE A 31 -2.18 -11.94 2.83
C ILE A 31 -0.86 -12.29 3.52
N SER A 32 0.01 -11.30 3.74
CA SER A 32 1.29 -11.54 4.40
C SER A 32 1.18 -11.82 5.90
N ILE A 33 0.16 -11.30 6.60
CA ILE A 33 0.11 -11.31 8.07
C ILE A 33 0.06 -12.75 8.64
N PRO A 34 -0.88 -13.63 8.26
CA PRO A 34 -0.99 -14.93 8.93
C PRO A 34 0.27 -15.82 8.79
N PRO A 35 0.83 -16.03 7.58
CA PRO A 35 2.03 -16.87 7.45
C PRO A 35 3.27 -16.21 8.06
N LEU A 36 3.33 -14.87 8.12
CA LEU A 36 4.42 -14.14 8.77
C LEU A 36 4.39 -14.33 10.29
N LEU A 37 3.21 -14.23 10.91
CA LEU A 37 3.02 -14.50 12.33
C LEU A 37 3.40 -15.95 12.66
N LEU A 38 2.88 -16.92 11.90
CA LEU A 38 3.20 -18.33 12.09
C LEU A 38 4.71 -18.62 11.93
N GLY A 39 5.35 -18.08 10.88
CA GLY A 39 6.78 -18.27 10.69
C GLY A 39 7.62 -17.61 11.79
N LEU A 40 7.19 -16.46 12.33
CA LEU A 40 7.86 -15.82 13.47
C LEU A 40 7.70 -16.66 14.74
N VAL A 41 6.52 -17.23 15.00
CA VAL A 41 6.32 -18.17 16.12
C VAL A 41 7.18 -19.42 15.95
N GLY A 42 7.22 -20.01 14.75
CA GLY A 42 8.09 -21.16 14.48
C GLY A 42 9.57 -20.85 14.70
N LEU A 43 10.03 -19.66 14.29
CA LEU A 43 11.40 -19.19 14.56
C LEU A 43 11.67 -19.03 16.06
N LEU A 44 10.71 -18.46 16.81
CA LEU A 44 10.80 -18.30 18.25
C LEU A 44 10.77 -19.65 18.98
N GLY A 45 9.94 -20.61 18.56
CA GLY A 45 9.91 -21.96 19.14
C GLY A 45 11.24 -22.69 18.95
N TYR A 46 11.87 -22.53 17.78
CA TYR A 46 13.22 -23.07 17.54
C TYR A 46 14.29 -22.40 18.42
N LEU A 47 14.21 -21.08 18.58
CA LEU A 47 15.10 -20.33 19.49
C LEU A 47 14.86 -20.71 20.95
N ASP A 48 13.62 -20.97 21.35
CA ASP A 48 13.28 -21.34 22.71
C ASP A 48 13.77 -22.75 23.07
N ALA A 49 13.72 -23.69 22.12
CA ALA A 49 14.40 -24.99 22.28
C ALA A 49 15.91 -24.85 22.49
N TRP A 50 16.52 -23.73 22.06
CA TRP A 50 17.93 -23.40 22.28
C TRP A 50 18.18 -22.58 23.57
N ILE A 51 17.23 -21.73 23.99
CA ILE A 51 17.42 -20.74 25.06
C ILE A 51 16.75 -21.15 26.39
N GLY A 52 15.74 -22.03 26.36
CA GLY A 52 15.12 -22.64 27.54
C GLY A 52 14.20 -21.71 28.34
N THR A 53 13.44 -20.85 27.66
CA THR A 53 12.58 -19.83 28.26
C THR A 53 11.11 -20.15 27.99
N ASP A 54 10.34 -20.74 28.92
CA ASP A 54 8.90 -21.12 28.80
C ASP A 54 7.92 -20.05 28.22
N THR A 55 8.15 -19.60 26.99
CA THR A 55 7.59 -18.40 26.37
C THR A 55 6.65 -18.79 25.24
N ILE A 56 6.78 -20.01 24.71
CA ILE A 56 5.93 -20.58 23.66
C ILE A 56 4.46 -20.56 24.06
N ASP A 57 4.11 -20.95 25.30
CA ASP A 57 2.72 -20.98 25.76
C ASP A 57 2.10 -19.57 25.83
N SER A 58 2.89 -18.58 26.25
CA SER A 58 2.46 -17.18 26.27
C SER A 58 2.26 -16.63 24.86
N ILE A 59 3.14 -16.97 23.92
CA ILE A 59 3.02 -16.57 22.50
C ILE A 59 1.81 -17.24 21.85
N ARG A 60 1.61 -18.54 22.09
CA ARG A 60 0.46 -19.31 21.61
C ARG A 60 -0.85 -18.71 22.10
N PHE A 61 -0.94 -18.42 23.40
CA PHE A 61 -2.13 -17.79 23.97
C PHE A 61 -2.43 -16.45 23.33
N ASN A 62 -1.44 -15.55 23.24
CA ASN A 62 -1.62 -14.22 22.64
C ASN A 62 -1.99 -14.29 21.15
N LEU A 63 -1.46 -15.26 20.40
CA LEU A 63 -1.78 -15.41 18.97
C LEU A 63 -3.21 -15.93 18.76
N LEU A 64 -3.66 -16.88 19.58
CA LEU A 64 -5.03 -17.38 19.52
C LEU A 64 -6.04 -16.32 20.00
N ASP A 65 -5.69 -15.56 21.03
CA ASP A 65 -6.48 -14.42 21.49
C ASP A 65 -6.60 -13.36 20.39
N ALA A 66 -5.49 -12.94 19.78
CA ALA A 66 -5.51 -12.04 18.63
C ALA A 66 -6.32 -12.60 17.45
N SER A 67 -6.19 -13.90 17.16
CA SER A 67 -6.97 -14.57 16.12
C SER A 67 -8.47 -14.55 16.42
N SER A 68 -8.88 -14.66 17.69
CA SER A 68 -10.28 -14.59 18.10
C SER A 68 -10.93 -13.21 17.90
N THR A 69 -10.11 -12.15 17.81
CA THR A 69 -10.61 -10.82 17.44
C THR A 69 -10.88 -10.68 15.94
N VAL A 70 -10.27 -11.54 15.12
CA VAL A 70 -10.33 -11.46 13.64
C VAL A 70 -11.10 -12.60 13.00
N LEU A 71 -11.18 -13.79 13.61
CA LEU A 71 -11.89 -14.95 13.11
C LEU A 71 -13.09 -15.27 13.99
N SER A 72 -14.10 -15.95 13.42
CA SER A 72 -15.14 -16.57 14.24
C SER A 72 -14.56 -17.69 15.09
N GLU A 73 -15.26 -18.07 16.16
CA GLU A 73 -14.90 -19.20 17.02
C GLU A 73 -14.60 -20.48 16.21
N LYS A 74 -15.42 -20.77 15.20
CA LYS A 74 -15.16 -21.87 14.24
C LYS A 74 -13.86 -21.68 13.44
N GLY A 75 -13.57 -20.47 12.98
CA GLY A 75 -12.32 -20.18 12.27
C GLY A 75 -11.08 -20.30 13.17
N VAL A 76 -11.20 -19.91 14.43
CA VAL A 76 -10.13 -20.08 15.42
C VAL A 76 -9.89 -21.57 15.68
N ASP A 77 -10.94 -22.32 16.01
CA ASP A 77 -10.77 -23.72 16.42
C ASP A 77 -10.51 -24.68 15.25
N GLN A 78 -11.00 -24.40 14.04
CA GLN A 78 -10.83 -25.29 12.88
C GLN A 78 -9.66 -24.90 11.97
N LEU A 79 -9.18 -23.65 12.04
CA LEU A 79 -8.07 -23.19 11.21
C LEU A 79 -6.91 -22.70 12.07
N ALA A 80 -7.09 -21.64 12.86
CA ALA A 80 -5.97 -20.97 13.53
C ALA A 80 -5.27 -21.88 14.56
N ARG A 81 -6.03 -22.57 15.41
CA ARG A 81 -5.50 -23.44 16.46
C ARG A 81 -4.73 -24.63 15.89
N PRO A 82 -5.27 -25.44 14.95
CA PRO A 82 -4.49 -26.48 14.28
C PRO A 82 -3.24 -25.94 13.59
N LEU A 83 -3.33 -24.80 12.88
CA LEU A 83 -2.17 -24.19 12.22
C LEU A 83 -1.07 -23.76 13.20
N VAL A 84 -1.43 -23.20 14.35
CA VAL A 84 -0.47 -22.80 15.39
C VAL A 84 0.14 -24.02 16.06
N ASP A 85 -0.68 -25.03 16.38
CA ASP A 85 -0.23 -26.26 17.03
C ASP A 85 0.70 -27.05 16.10
N ASP A 86 0.36 -27.19 14.80
CA ASP A 86 1.21 -27.82 13.79
C ASP A 86 2.57 -27.12 13.63
N VAL A 87 2.61 -25.80 13.80
CA VAL A 87 3.85 -25.00 13.73
C VAL A 87 4.72 -25.20 14.97
N ILE A 88 4.11 -25.24 16.15
CA ILE A 88 4.82 -25.38 17.43
C ILE A 88 5.30 -26.82 17.62
N GLU A 89 4.48 -27.81 17.29
CA GLU A 89 4.80 -29.25 17.45
C GLU A 89 5.71 -29.79 16.34
N GLY A 90 6.09 -28.95 15.36
CA GLY A 90 7.08 -29.28 14.34
C GLY A 90 6.56 -30.16 13.20
N GLY A 91 5.26 -30.09 12.90
CA GLY A 91 4.62 -31.01 11.95
C GLY A 91 5.19 -30.95 10.53
N ARG A 92 5.31 -29.75 9.94
CA ARG A 92 5.67 -29.56 8.51
C ARG A 92 6.54 -28.33 8.24
N PRO A 93 7.85 -28.36 8.53
CA PRO A 93 8.75 -27.23 8.33
C PRO A 93 8.86 -26.77 6.87
N ASP A 94 8.60 -27.65 5.91
CA ASP A 94 8.52 -27.38 4.47
C ASP A 94 7.42 -26.37 4.13
N VAL A 95 6.21 -26.60 4.65
CA VAL A 95 5.05 -25.72 4.39
C VAL A 95 5.19 -24.40 5.11
N ILE A 96 5.69 -24.43 6.35
CA ILE A 96 5.91 -23.23 7.16
C ILE A 96 6.93 -22.32 6.49
N SER A 97 8.05 -22.88 6.02
CA SER A 97 9.08 -22.12 5.32
C SER A 97 8.58 -21.54 4.00
N LEU A 98 7.79 -22.30 3.23
CA LEU A 98 7.19 -21.82 1.99
C LEU A 98 6.16 -20.70 2.26
N GLY A 99 5.29 -20.88 3.25
CA GLY A 99 4.31 -19.88 3.66
C GLY A 99 4.98 -18.59 4.13
N PHE A 100 6.04 -18.70 4.93
CA PHE A 100 6.82 -17.55 5.39
C PHE A 100 7.50 -16.82 4.22
N ALA A 101 8.10 -17.56 3.27
CA ALA A 101 8.69 -16.97 2.07
C ALA A 101 7.66 -16.24 1.20
N LEU A 102 6.47 -16.82 1.02
CA LEU A 102 5.36 -16.18 0.32
C LEU A 102 4.85 -14.93 1.04
N ALA A 103 4.75 -14.96 2.36
CA ALA A 103 4.40 -13.79 3.16
C ALA A 103 5.44 -12.67 3.04
N LEU A 104 6.73 -13.01 3.10
CA LEU A 104 7.81 -12.05 2.94
C LEU A 104 7.80 -11.41 1.54
N TRP A 105 7.53 -12.21 0.51
CA TRP A 105 7.36 -11.73 -0.86
C TRP A 105 6.13 -10.82 -1.03
N SER A 106 4.99 -11.21 -0.42
CA SER A 106 3.74 -10.44 -0.43
C SER A 106 3.88 -9.11 0.31
N GLY A 107 4.41 -9.14 1.54
CA GLY A 107 4.65 -7.92 2.32
C GLY A 107 5.65 -6.98 1.66
N SER A 108 6.74 -7.51 1.08
CA SER A 108 7.67 -6.72 0.26
C SER A 108 6.99 -6.11 -0.96
N ARG A 109 5.99 -6.79 -1.56
CA ARG A 109 5.19 -6.22 -2.65
C ARG A 109 4.29 -5.08 -2.19
N ALA A 110 3.68 -5.14 -1.01
CA ALA A 110 2.95 -4.00 -0.44
C ALA A 110 3.87 -2.79 -0.26
N VAL A 111 5.09 -2.98 0.27
CA VAL A 111 6.08 -1.89 0.41
C VAL A 111 6.54 -1.35 -0.95
N ASN A 112 6.69 -2.22 -1.95
CA ASN A 112 7.03 -1.82 -3.31
C ASN A 112 5.97 -0.88 -3.92
N VAL A 113 4.68 -1.11 -3.64
CA VAL A 113 3.61 -0.20 -4.08
C VAL A 113 3.83 1.21 -3.52
N PHE A 114 4.18 1.36 -2.24
CA PHE A 114 4.50 2.68 -1.68
C PHE A 114 5.70 3.31 -2.38
N ILE A 115 6.82 2.58 -2.51
CA ILE A 115 8.06 3.12 -3.10
C ILE A 115 7.83 3.57 -4.54
N ASP A 116 7.20 2.73 -5.36
CA ASP A 116 6.93 3.04 -6.77
C ASP A 116 5.99 4.22 -6.89
N THR A 117 4.89 4.23 -6.12
CA THR A 117 3.91 5.32 -6.16
C THR A 117 4.54 6.65 -5.75
N ILE A 118 5.32 6.67 -4.67
CA ILE A 118 6.04 7.86 -4.21
C ILE A 118 7.02 8.33 -5.30
N THR A 119 7.79 7.42 -5.89
CA THR A 119 8.76 7.75 -6.94
C THR A 119 8.08 8.37 -8.16
N VAL A 120 6.94 7.82 -8.59
CA VAL A 120 6.15 8.34 -9.72
C VAL A 120 5.55 9.70 -9.38
N MET A 121 5.03 9.91 -8.17
CA MET A 121 4.47 11.21 -7.74
C MET A 121 5.48 12.36 -7.80
N TYR A 122 6.76 12.05 -7.55
CA TYR A 122 7.89 12.98 -7.68
C TYR A 122 8.37 13.17 -9.13
N GLY A 123 7.85 12.40 -10.10
CA GLY A 123 8.28 12.43 -11.51
C GLY A 123 9.66 11.82 -11.74
N LEU A 124 10.06 10.88 -10.89
CA LEU A 124 11.38 10.24 -10.91
C LEU A 124 11.30 8.74 -11.25
N ASP A 125 10.23 8.32 -11.90
CA ASP A 125 10.12 6.97 -12.43
C ASP A 125 11.24 6.68 -13.45
N GLY A 126 11.63 5.42 -13.53
CA GLY A 126 12.75 4.99 -14.39
C GLY A 126 14.15 5.33 -13.85
N HIS A 127 14.30 6.19 -12.84
CA HIS A 127 15.62 6.51 -12.25
C HIS A 127 16.24 5.31 -11.53
N ARG A 128 15.41 4.48 -10.88
CA ARG A 128 15.85 3.30 -10.14
C ARG A 128 15.43 2.06 -10.92
N GLY A 129 16.40 1.24 -11.31
CA GLY A 129 16.13 -0.03 -12.00
C GLY A 129 15.33 -1.00 -11.13
N ILE A 130 14.56 -1.88 -11.77
CA ILE A 130 13.59 -2.81 -11.14
C ILE A 130 14.23 -3.60 -9.98
N VAL A 131 15.44 -4.11 -10.16
CA VAL A 131 16.15 -4.91 -9.15
C VAL A 131 16.47 -4.08 -7.90
N LYS A 132 16.97 -2.85 -8.09
CA LYS A 132 17.30 -1.95 -6.97
C LYS A 132 16.04 -1.55 -6.20
N THR A 133 14.95 -1.27 -6.91
CA THR A 133 13.66 -0.95 -6.28
C THR A 133 13.11 -2.14 -5.49
N ARG A 134 13.17 -3.35 -6.05
CA ARG A 134 12.72 -4.57 -5.37
C ARG A 134 13.54 -4.90 -4.13
N LEU A 135 14.87 -4.76 -4.20
CA LEU A 135 15.75 -4.95 -3.05
C LEU A 135 15.47 -3.91 -1.96
N LEU A 136 15.24 -2.66 -2.33
CA LEU A 136 14.88 -1.62 -1.38
C LEU A 136 13.54 -1.91 -0.69
N ALA A 137 12.53 -2.32 -1.45
CA ALA A 137 11.22 -2.69 -0.92
C ALA A 137 11.33 -3.84 0.09
N PHE A 138 12.16 -4.83 -0.22
CA PHE A 138 12.43 -5.94 0.69
C PHE A 138 13.12 -5.49 1.98
N LEU A 139 14.19 -4.68 1.89
CA LEU A 139 14.90 -4.18 3.06
C LEU A 139 14.02 -3.26 3.93
N LEU A 140 13.26 -2.35 3.33
CA LEU A 140 12.32 -1.49 4.05
C LEU A 140 11.20 -2.32 4.70
N TYR A 141 10.74 -3.39 4.06
CA TYR A 141 9.79 -4.31 4.67
C TYR A 141 10.36 -5.00 5.92
N LEU A 142 11.61 -5.47 5.88
CA LEU A 142 12.27 -6.04 7.07
C LEU A 142 12.42 -5.01 8.20
N VAL A 143 12.81 -3.78 7.87
CA VAL A 143 12.89 -2.69 8.87
C VAL A 143 11.50 -2.37 9.44
N ALA A 144 10.47 -2.30 8.59
CA ALA A 144 9.09 -2.09 9.04
C ALA A 144 8.59 -3.24 9.91
N LEU A 145 9.01 -4.48 9.64
CA LEU A 145 8.67 -5.64 10.46
C LEU A 145 9.27 -5.52 11.87
N VAL A 146 10.56 -5.20 11.96
CA VAL A 146 11.25 -5.00 13.25
C VAL A 146 10.67 -3.81 13.99
N ALA A 147 10.47 -2.68 13.30
CA ALA A 147 9.86 -1.49 13.88
C ALA A 147 8.43 -1.78 14.38
N GLY A 148 7.63 -2.52 13.59
CA GLY A 148 6.28 -2.94 13.95
C GLY A 148 6.26 -3.89 15.15
N ALA A 149 7.20 -4.85 15.22
CA ALA A 149 7.34 -5.77 16.35
C ALA A 149 7.66 -5.05 17.67
N ILE A 150 8.27 -3.85 17.62
CA ILE A 150 8.54 -3.02 18.80
C ILE A 150 7.38 -2.04 19.06
N ALA A 151 6.91 -1.36 18.02
CA ALA A 151 5.93 -0.28 18.12
C ALA A 151 4.51 -0.77 18.44
N LEU A 152 4.07 -1.89 17.85
CA LEU A 152 2.72 -2.42 18.06
C LEU A 152 2.49 -2.88 19.51
N PRO A 153 3.36 -3.70 20.13
CA PRO A 153 3.19 -4.06 21.53
C PRO A 153 3.24 -2.85 22.44
N LEU A 154 4.10 -1.87 22.13
CA LEU A 154 4.14 -0.61 22.87
C LEU A 154 2.74 0.02 22.80
N MET A 155 2.24 0.35 21.59
CA MET A 155 0.93 0.98 21.36
C MET A 155 -0.23 0.25 22.04
N VAL A 156 -0.27 -1.08 21.99
CA VAL A 156 -1.34 -1.91 22.57
C VAL A 156 -1.24 -1.96 24.09
N ALA A 157 -0.04 -2.16 24.64
CA ALA A 157 0.17 -2.32 26.06
C ALA A 157 -0.03 -1.00 26.83
N GLY A 158 0.07 0.13 26.12
CA GLY A 158 -0.17 1.46 26.66
C GLY A 158 0.89 1.87 27.70
N PRO A 159 0.72 3.04 28.34
CA PRO A 159 1.63 3.47 29.39
C PRO A 159 1.67 2.48 30.56
N ASP A 160 0.56 1.79 30.85
CA ASP A 160 0.44 0.91 32.02
C ASP A 160 1.44 -0.24 32.01
N ALA A 161 1.72 -0.86 30.86
CA ALA A 161 2.70 -1.94 30.79
C ALA A 161 4.14 -1.47 31.02
N VAL A 162 4.51 -0.29 30.51
CA VAL A 162 5.84 0.30 30.72
C VAL A 162 6.03 0.72 32.19
N THR A 163 4.96 1.23 32.82
CA THR A 163 5.00 1.60 34.25
C THR A 163 5.13 0.41 35.20
N ARG A 164 4.68 -0.80 34.81
CA ARG A 164 4.91 -2.03 35.58
C ARG A 164 6.38 -2.47 35.56
N LEU A 165 7.10 -2.24 34.45
CA LEU A 165 8.52 -2.56 34.31
C LEU A 165 9.42 -1.54 35.03
N LEU A 166 9.01 -0.27 35.06
CA LEU A 166 9.76 0.83 35.70
C LEU A 166 8.85 1.72 36.56
N PRO A 167 8.41 1.23 37.74
CA PRO A 167 7.46 1.93 38.60
C PRO A 167 7.99 3.29 39.11
N GLN A 168 9.31 3.44 39.22
CA GLN A 168 9.97 4.67 39.65
C GLN A 168 9.88 5.82 38.61
N THR A 169 9.57 5.51 37.35
CA THR A 169 9.46 6.49 36.26
C THR A 169 8.02 6.72 35.79
N GLN A 170 7.03 6.30 36.58
CA GLN A 170 5.61 6.30 36.17
C GLN A 170 5.13 7.64 35.61
N ALA A 171 5.42 8.74 36.31
CA ALA A 171 5.01 10.09 35.87
C ALA A 171 5.68 10.51 34.54
N LEU A 172 6.95 10.17 34.34
CA LEU A 172 7.67 10.46 33.10
C LEU A 172 7.14 9.62 31.93
N VAL A 173 6.92 8.33 32.17
CA VAL A 173 6.41 7.40 31.15
C VAL A 173 5.04 7.87 30.67
N THR A 174 4.08 8.14 31.55
CA THR A 174 2.73 8.54 31.14
C THR A 174 2.72 9.84 30.31
N ILE A 175 3.61 10.80 30.61
CA ILE A 175 3.69 12.08 29.90
C ILE A 175 4.40 11.93 28.54
N PHE A 176 5.54 11.23 28.50
CA PHE A 176 6.37 11.14 27.30
C PHE A 176 5.96 10.01 26.35
N TYR A 177 5.12 9.07 26.78
CA TYR A 177 4.71 7.92 25.99
C TYR A 177 4.10 8.31 24.63
N TRP A 178 3.04 9.11 24.63
CA TRP A 178 2.37 9.53 23.39
C TRP A 178 3.24 10.41 22.50
N PRO A 179 3.98 11.41 23.03
CA PRO A 179 4.97 12.16 22.25
C PRO A 179 6.02 11.25 21.59
N VAL A 180 6.53 10.24 22.29
CA VAL A 180 7.50 9.29 21.74
C VAL A 180 6.88 8.46 20.63
N VAL A 181 5.66 7.94 20.82
CA VAL A 181 4.94 7.18 19.78
C VAL A 181 4.73 8.05 18.54
N VAL A 182 4.22 9.27 18.70
CA VAL A 182 4.03 10.21 17.57
C VAL A 182 5.35 10.53 16.88
N LEU A 183 6.41 10.80 17.65
CA LEU A 183 7.74 11.08 17.11
C LEU A 183 8.28 9.89 16.31
N LEU A 184 8.15 8.67 16.82
CA LEU A 184 8.55 7.44 16.13
C LEU A 184 7.73 7.22 14.86
N SER A 185 6.41 7.43 14.89
CA SER A 185 5.55 7.31 13.71
C SER A 185 5.92 8.35 12.64
N VAL A 186 6.13 9.61 13.03
CA VAL A 186 6.56 10.67 12.11
C VAL A 186 7.94 10.36 11.56
N ALA A 187 8.89 9.94 12.39
CA ALA A 187 10.23 9.57 11.95
C ALA A 187 10.22 8.37 10.98
N PHE A 188 9.39 7.37 11.24
CA PHE A 188 9.19 6.22 10.36
C PHE A 188 8.62 6.63 9.00
N LEU A 189 7.52 7.41 8.99
CA LEU A 189 6.88 7.88 7.75
C LEU A 189 7.80 8.79 6.95
N THR A 190 8.48 9.73 7.62
CA THR A 190 9.45 10.63 6.99
C THR A 190 10.59 9.83 6.36
N THR A 191 11.08 8.80 7.05
CA THR A 191 12.12 7.90 6.50
C THR A 191 11.60 7.09 5.33
N LEU A 192 10.36 6.58 5.39
CA LEU A 192 9.73 5.89 4.27
C LEU A 192 9.68 6.78 3.02
N TYR A 193 9.24 8.03 3.15
CA TYR A 193 9.20 8.99 2.04
C TYR A 193 10.60 9.29 1.51
N HIS A 194 11.51 9.68 2.40
CA HIS A 194 12.87 10.08 2.06
C HIS A 194 13.65 8.97 1.32
N VAL A 195 13.51 7.72 1.77
CA VAL A 195 14.21 6.57 1.18
C VAL A 195 13.54 6.11 -0.12
N SER A 196 12.23 6.28 -0.25
CA SER A 196 11.49 5.92 -1.46
C SER A 196 11.97 6.72 -2.67
N VAL A 197 12.23 8.01 -2.51
CA VAL A 197 12.67 8.88 -3.60
C VAL A 197 14.13 8.57 -4.02
N PRO A 198 14.43 8.34 -5.31
CA PRO A 198 15.78 8.04 -5.79
C PRO A 198 16.79 9.17 -5.55
N VAL A 199 16.35 10.42 -5.69
CA VAL A 199 17.16 11.63 -5.50
C VAL A 199 16.63 12.35 -4.26
N ARG A 200 17.44 12.36 -3.22
CA ARG A 200 17.01 12.75 -1.87
C ARG A 200 17.09 14.25 -1.67
N SER A 201 15.96 14.84 -1.27
CA SER A 201 15.94 16.16 -0.66
C SER A 201 16.26 16.07 0.84
N PRO A 202 16.54 17.18 1.56
CA PRO A 202 16.72 17.15 3.01
C PRO A 202 15.58 16.43 3.74
N TRP A 203 15.90 15.51 4.65
CA TRP A 203 14.93 14.68 5.39
C TRP A 203 13.79 15.49 6.06
N ARG A 204 14.07 16.75 6.43
CA ARG A 204 13.08 17.63 7.07
C ARG A 204 11.95 18.06 6.12
N GLU A 205 12.18 18.04 4.81
CA GLU A 205 11.18 18.40 3.80
C GLU A 205 10.07 17.36 3.69
N ASP A 206 10.30 16.13 4.17
CA ASP A 206 9.32 15.05 4.14
C ASP A 206 8.39 15.03 5.38
N ILE A 207 8.69 15.84 6.40
CA ILE A 207 7.92 15.92 7.67
C ILE A 207 6.47 16.40 7.46
N PRO A 208 6.18 17.43 6.63
CA PRO A 208 4.81 17.91 6.45
C PRO A 208 3.84 16.82 5.97
N GLY A 209 4.25 16.02 4.99
CA GLY A 209 3.48 14.88 4.50
C GLY A 209 3.30 13.79 5.55
N ALA A 210 4.31 13.53 6.40
CA ALA A 210 4.20 12.57 7.50
C ALA A 210 3.16 13.01 8.54
N LEU A 211 3.09 14.31 8.84
CA LEU A 211 2.07 14.87 9.73
C LEU A 211 0.66 14.78 9.11
N ILE A 212 0.53 15.10 7.81
CA ILE A 212 -0.75 14.96 7.11
C ILE A 212 -1.19 13.50 7.02
N ALA A 213 -0.28 12.57 6.75
CA ALA A 213 -0.56 11.14 6.76
C ALA A 213 -1.06 10.70 8.13
N LEU A 214 -0.39 11.11 9.22
CA LEU A 214 -0.81 10.75 10.58
C LEU A 214 -2.21 11.31 10.89
N LEU A 215 -2.48 12.57 10.54
CA LEU A 215 -3.79 13.20 10.74
C LEU A 215 -4.89 12.49 9.92
N MET A 216 -4.61 12.19 8.65
CA MET A 216 -5.53 11.47 7.76
C MET A 216 -5.78 10.05 8.25
N TRP A 217 -4.75 9.39 8.78
CA TRP A 217 -4.87 8.05 9.36
C TRP A 217 -5.74 8.05 10.63
N LEU A 218 -5.55 9.02 11.53
CA LEU A 218 -6.37 9.18 12.72
C LEU A 218 -7.84 9.46 12.37
N PHE A 219 -8.06 10.40 11.45
CA PHE A 219 -9.38 10.73 10.95
C PHE A 219 -10.03 9.51 10.28
N GLY A 220 -9.35 8.89 9.32
CA GLY A 220 -9.83 7.69 8.62
C GLY A 220 -10.11 6.54 9.57
N SER A 221 -9.27 6.30 10.58
CA SER A 221 -9.49 5.28 11.61
C SER A 221 -10.71 5.59 12.45
N PHE A 222 -10.95 6.85 12.79
CA PHE A 222 -12.16 7.28 13.49
C PHE A 222 -13.43 7.05 12.65
N LEU A 223 -13.43 7.44 11.37
CA LEU A 223 -14.57 7.17 10.47
C LEU A 223 -14.80 5.69 10.28
N LEU A 224 -13.73 4.92 10.08
CA LEU A 224 -13.82 3.49 9.91
C LEU A 224 -14.40 2.85 11.17
N ARG A 225 -13.95 3.25 12.37
CA ARG A 225 -14.53 2.79 13.62
C ARG A 225 -16.04 3.06 13.67
N LEU A 226 -16.47 4.27 13.32
CA LEU A 226 -17.89 4.63 13.27
C LEU A 226 -18.66 3.76 12.27
N TYR A 227 -18.09 3.48 11.10
CA TYR A 227 -18.70 2.58 10.10
C TYR A 227 -18.84 1.15 10.65
N LEU A 228 -17.75 0.61 11.22
CA LEU A 228 -17.72 -0.74 11.76
C LEU A 228 -18.69 -0.91 12.94
N THR A 229 -18.77 0.06 13.85
CA THR A 229 -19.68 -0.02 15.00
C THR A 229 -21.16 0.05 14.57
N ASN A 230 -21.47 0.78 13.50
CA ASN A 230 -22.86 0.91 13.03
C ASN A 230 -23.31 -0.22 12.08
N THR A 231 -22.39 -0.76 11.27
CA THR A 231 -22.72 -1.74 10.21
C THR A 231 -22.29 -3.16 10.57
N ILE A 232 -21.22 -3.32 11.35
CA ILE A 232 -20.58 -4.62 11.61
C ILE A 232 -20.82 -5.13 13.05
N GLU A 233 -21.00 -4.28 14.05
CA GLU A 233 -21.26 -4.74 15.44
C GLU A 233 -22.72 -5.17 15.71
N GLY A 234 -23.54 -5.37 14.67
CA GLY A 234 -24.91 -5.92 14.76
C GLY A 234 -25.02 -7.40 14.31
N PRO A 235 -26.23 -7.96 14.15
CA PRO A 235 -26.46 -9.24 13.47
C PRO A 235 -26.08 -9.10 12.00
N THR A 236 -24.80 -9.24 11.68
CA THR A 236 -24.32 -9.05 10.30
C THR A 236 -24.66 -10.27 9.47
N ILE A 237 -25.11 -10.03 8.23
CA ILE A 237 -25.18 -11.07 7.19
C ILE A 237 -23.79 -11.61 6.82
N TYR A 238 -22.71 -10.91 7.22
CA TYR A 238 -21.33 -11.23 6.90
C TYR A 238 -20.69 -12.23 7.87
N GLY A 239 -21.27 -12.45 9.06
CA GLY A 239 -20.83 -13.46 10.01
C GLY A 239 -19.32 -13.44 10.26
N SER A 240 -18.64 -14.56 9.97
CA SER A 240 -17.18 -14.71 10.16
C SER A 240 -16.32 -13.89 9.20
N LEU A 241 -16.87 -13.30 8.14
CA LEU A 241 -16.14 -12.45 7.19
C LEU A 241 -16.04 -10.98 7.65
N ALA A 242 -16.83 -10.60 8.66
CA ALA A 242 -16.87 -9.25 9.20
C ALA A 242 -15.49 -8.72 9.60
N ALA A 243 -14.75 -9.51 10.38
CA ALA A 243 -13.51 -9.05 10.99
C ALA A 243 -12.31 -9.03 10.02
N PRO A 244 -12.10 -10.00 9.11
CA PRO A 244 -11.08 -9.87 8.06
C PRO A 244 -11.34 -8.69 7.12
N VAL A 245 -12.61 -8.39 6.83
CA VAL A 245 -13.00 -7.19 6.06
C VAL A 245 -12.68 -5.92 6.83
N ALA A 246 -12.94 -5.87 8.14
CA ALA A 246 -12.58 -4.73 8.99
C ALA A 246 -11.07 -4.47 8.99
N VAL A 247 -10.25 -5.53 9.12
CA VAL A 247 -8.79 -5.43 9.04
C VAL A 247 -8.35 -4.95 7.65
N LEU A 248 -8.89 -5.50 6.56
CA LEU A 248 -8.57 -5.07 5.20
C LEU A 248 -8.87 -3.58 5.00
N LEU A 249 -10.04 -3.12 5.46
CA LEU A 249 -10.44 -1.71 5.38
C LEU A 249 -9.51 -0.82 6.20
N TRP A 250 -9.11 -1.25 7.40
CA TRP A 250 -8.20 -0.49 8.25
C TRP A 250 -6.80 -0.37 7.64
N ILE A 251 -6.26 -1.46 7.08
CA ILE A 251 -5.00 -1.42 6.34
C ILE A 251 -5.15 -0.53 5.09
N GLY A 252 -6.28 -0.62 4.39
CA GLY A 252 -6.59 0.22 3.21
C GLY A 252 -6.60 1.71 3.54
N VAL A 253 -7.28 2.10 4.62
CA VAL A 253 -7.29 3.49 5.13
C VAL A 253 -5.87 3.94 5.52
N SER A 254 -5.09 3.04 6.13
CA SER A 254 -3.71 3.33 6.50
C SER A 254 -2.82 3.55 5.28
N ALA A 255 -2.89 2.66 4.30
CA ALA A 255 -2.17 2.80 3.03
C ALA A 255 -2.57 4.08 2.28
N PHE A 256 -3.86 4.39 2.25
CA PHE A 256 -4.39 5.62 1.65
C PHE A 256 -3.82 6.86 2.34
N ALA A 257 -3.85 6.92 3.67
CA ALA A 257 -3.32 8.05 4.43
C ALA A 257 -1.82 8.28 4.16
N VAL A 258 -1.03 7.19 4.10
CA VAL A 258 0.41 7.26 3.76
C VAL A 258 0.63 7.80 2.35
N LEU A 259 -0.13 7.35 1.36
CA LEU A 259 -0.01 7.82 -0.03
C LEU A 259 -0.48 9.27 -0.20
N VAL A 260 -1.50 9.70 0.55
CA VAL A 260 -1.91 11.12 0.57
C VAL A 260 -0.79 11.99 1.16
N GLY A 261 -0.15 11.56 2.25
CA GLY A 261 1.02 12.28 2.80
C GLY A 261 2.17 12.40 1.81
N ALA A 262 2.45 11.33 1.06
CA ALA A 262 3.43 11.35 -0.03
C ALA A 262 3.04 12.33 -1.16
N ALA A 263 1.77 12.35 -1.55
CA ALA A 263 1.27 13.29 -2.55
C ALA A 263 1.41 14.75 -2.10
N VAL A 264 1.22 15.02 -0.81
CA VAL A 264 1.48 16.36 -0.22
C VAL A 264 2.95 16.71 -0.33
N ASN A 265 3.87 15.83 0.04
CA ASN A 265 5.31 16.09 -0.08
C ASN A 265 5.73 16.32 -1.54
N ALA A 266 5.22 15.51 -2.47
CA ALA A 266 5.46 15.71 -3.90
C ALA A 266 4.91 17.04 -4.41
N ALA A 267 3.73 17.48 -3.95
CA ALA A 267 3.16 18.77 -4.30
C ALA A 267 3.99 19.94 -3.73
N VAL A 268 4.48 19.81 -2.49
CA VAL A 268 5.38 20.80 -1.86
C VAL A 268 6.69 20.91 -2.64
N ASP A 269 7.30 19.78 -3.02
CA ASP A 269 8.52 19.75 -3.85
C ASP A 269 8.29 20.31 -5.26
N ARG A 270 7.08 20.21 -5.85
CA ARG A 270 6.79 20.90 -7.12
C ARG A 270 6.79 22.42 -6.99
N VAL A 271 6.29 22.95 -5.88
CA VAL A 271 6.20 24.41 -5.66
C VAL A 271 7.54 24.98 -5.18
N TRP A 272 8.24 24.27 -4.30
CA TRP A 272 9.55 24.64 -3.78
C TRP A 272 10.55 23.50 -3.97
N PRO A 273 11.00 23.27 -5.23
CA PRO A 273 11.86 22.14 -5.51
C PRO A 273 13.25 22.34 -4.93
N SER A 274 13.79 21.26 -4.38
CA SER A 274 15.22 21.19 -4.12
C SER A 274 15.99 21.20 -5.45
N VAL A 275 17.21 21.73 -5.46
CA VAL A 275 18.05 21.79 -6.67
C VAL A 275 18.27 20.37 -7.25
N ALA A 276 18.42 19.38 -6.37
CA ALA A 276 18.63 17.99 -6.75
C ALA A 276 17.38 17.37 -7.39
N THR A 277 16.20 17.53 -6.77
CA THR A 277 14.94 16.98 -7.30
C THR A 277 14.52 17.66 -8.60
N ALA A 278 14.69 18.99 -8.72
CA ALA A 278 14.44 19.71 -9.97
C ALA A 278 15.33 19.24 -11.12
N ALA A 279 16.63 19.06 -10.87
CA ALA A 279 17.57 18.61 -11.90
C ALA A 279 17.25 17.18 -12.35
N ALA A 280 16.95 16.28 -11.41
CA ALA A 280 16.59 14.90 -11.70
C ALA A 280 15.28 14.80 -12.50
N ARG A 281 14.24 15.54 -12.11
CA ARG A 281 12.95 15.55 -12.83
C ARG A 281 13.10 16.01 -14.28
N ARG A 282 13.87 17.08 -14.53
CA ARG A 282 14.19 17.55 -15.88
C ARG A 282 14.95 16.51 -16.71
N ALA A 283 15.84 15.74 -16.07
CA ALA A 283 16.52 14.64 -16.75
C ALA A 283 15.53 13.52 -17.14
N THR A 284 14.60 13.14 -16.26
CA THR A 284 13.52 12.19 -16.59
C THR A 284 12.69 12.69 -17.77
N GLU A 285 12.29 13.97 -17.73
CA GLU A 285 11.44 14.58 -18.75
C GLU A 285 12.10 14.55 -20.12
N ARG A 286 13.39 14.89 -20.22
CA ARG A 286 14.16 14.80 -21.48
C ARG A 286 14.17 13.39 -22.05
N VAL A 287 14.47 12.39 -21.23
CA VAL A 287 14.48 10.98 -21.67
C VAL A 287 13.10 10.55 -22.17
N ARG A 288 12.03 11.00 -21.52
CA ARG A 288 10.65 10.72 -21.95
C ARG A 288 10.30 11.42 -23.26
N GLU A 289 10.71 12.68 -23.44
CA GLU A 289 10.49 13.44 -24.66
C GLU A 289 11.23 12.80 -25.85
N GLU A 290 12.47 12.38 -25.66
CA GLU A 290 13.26 11.64 -26.65
C GLU A 290 12.57 10.33 -27.04
N ALA A 291 12.18 9.52 -26.06
CA ALA A 291 11.47 8.26 -26.31
C ALA A 291 10.11 8.49 -27.02
N ALA A 292 9.37 9.53 -26.65
CA ALA A 292 8.11 9.87 -27.31
C ALA A 292 8.33 10.30 -28.77
N ALA A 293 9.38 11.08 -29.03
CA ALA A 293 9.76 11.50 -30.39
C ALA A 293 10.14 10.28 -31.25
N GLU A 294 10.88 9.31 -30.71
CA GLU A 294 11.21 8.07 -31.41
C GLU A 294 9.96 7.26 -31.77
N VAL A 295 9.00 7.12 -30.84
CA VAL A 295 7.74 6.39 -31.10
C VAL A 295 6.92 7.10 -32.18
N VAL A 296 6.83 8.42 -32.14
CA VAL A 296 6.12 9.21 -33.16
C VAL A 296 6.82 9.08 -34.52
N ALA A 297 8.14 9.15 -34.56
CA ALA A 297 8.93 8.96 -35.78
C ALA A 297 8.74 7.56 -36.36
N ALA A 298 8.78 6.51 -35.53
CA ALA A 298 8.53 5.14 -35.94
C ALA A 298 7.10 4.93 -36.45
N ALA A 299 6.09 5.53 -35.80
CA ALA A 299 4.72 5.49 -36.25
C ALA A 299 4.51 6.23 -37.59
N ALA A 300 5.16 7.38 -37.77
CA ALA A 300 5.14 8.13 -39.02
C ALA A 300 5.81 7.35 -40.16
N ALA A 301 6.96 6.73 -39.90
CA ALA A 301 7.65 5.88 -40.87
C ALA A 301 6.79 4.67 -41.29
N ARG A 302 6.11 4.01 -40.35
CA ARG A 302 5.17 2.92 -40.64
C ARG A 302 3.99 3.37 -41.51
N ARG A 303 3.45 4.57 -41.25
CA ARG A 303 2.38 5.15 -42.09
C ARG A 303 2.88 5.44 -43.50
N ALA A 304 4.03 6.09 -43.63
CA ALA A 304 4.62 6.40 -44.93
C ALA A 304 4.95 5.14 -45.75
N MET A 305 5.38 4.06 -45.09
CA MET A 305 5.59 2.76 -45.74
C MET A 305 4.28 2.16 -46.26
N ARG A 306 3.20 2.16 -45.46
CA ARG A 306 1.86 1.72 -45.89
C ARG A 306 1.33 2.53 -47.08
N ASP A 307 1.52 3.85 -47.05
CA ASP A 307 1.10 4.73 -48.13
C ASP A 307 1.91 4.46 -49.41
N ALA A 308 3.21 4.16 -49.29
CA ALA A 308 4.09 3.84 -50.41
C ALA A 308 3.88 2.44 -50.99
N GLU A 309 3.49 1.46 -50.17
CA GLU A 309 3.12 0.10 -50.60
C GLU A 309 1.76 0.05 -51.31
N GLY A 310 1.05 1.18 -51.42
CA GLY A 310 -0.25 1.26 -52.09
C GLY A 310 -1.40 0.67 -51.27
N GLU A 311 -1.15 0.28 -50.01
CA GLU A 311 -2.17 -0.17 -49.06
C GLU A 311 -3.02 0.99 -48.49
N GLY A 312 -2.75 2.24 -48.91
CA GLY A 312 -3.55 3.43 -48.60
C GLY A 312 -4.97 3.44 -49.20
N ALA A 313 -5.34 2.38 -49.93
CA ALA A 313 -6.71 2.07 -50.30
C ALA A 313 -7.03 0.62 -49.90
N GLU A 314 -6.97 0.29 -48.60
CA GLU A 314 -8.00 -0.61 -48.07
C GLU A 314 -9.34 0.09 -48.37
N GLU A 315 -9.96 -0.28 -49.49
CA GLU A 315 -11.40 -0.21 -49.65
C GLU A 315 -12.02 -0.55 -48.30
N ASP A 316 -12.95 0.28 -47.83
CA ASP A 316 -13.96 -0.17 -46.87
C ASP A 316 -14.30 -1.63 -47.23
N PRO A 317 -14.14 -2.60 -46.31
CA PRO A 317 -14.23 -4.01 -46.65
C PRO A 317 -15.49 -4.22 -47.49
N PRO A 318 -15.38 -4.84 -48.70
CA PRO A 318 -16.45 -4.81 -49.68
C PRO A 318 -17.74 -5.25 -49.01
N ALA A 319 -18.76 -4.41 -49.14
CA ALA A 319 -20.09 -4.61 -48.59
C ALA A 319 -20.84 -5.76 -49.29
N GLU A 320 -20.20 -6.91 -49.50
CA GLU A 320 -20.80 -8.02 -50.24
C GLU A 320 -21.74 -8.88 -49.38
N PHE A 321 -21.75 -8.75 -48.05
CA PHE A 321 -22.80 -9.40 -47.23
C PHE A 321 -23.19 -8.60 -45.96
N PRO A 322 -23.97 -7.50 -46.08
CA PRO A 322 -24.45 -6.69 -44.96
C PRO A 322 -25.37 -7.45 -43.99
N GLU A 323 -25.97 -8.54 -44.46
CA GLU A 323 -27.06 -9.28 -43.80
C GLU A 323 -26.60 -10.15 -42.61
N ARG A 324 -25.30 -10.44 -42.46
CA ARG A 324 -24.80 -11.40 -41.45
C ARG A 324 -24.36 -10.78 -40.12
N TRP A 325 -24.06 -9.48 -40.10
CA TRP A 325 -23.65 -8.75 -38.89
C TRP A 325 -24.73 -8.03 -38.05
N PRO A 326 -26.01 -7.89 -38.44
CA PRO A 326 -27.01 -7.19 -37.61
C PRO A 326 -27.33 -7.89 -36.28
N ARG A 327 -26.92 -9.14 -36.07
CA ARG A 327 -27.23 -9.89 -34.85
C ARG A 327 -26.32 -9.58 -33.66
N PHE A 328 -25.16 -8.95 -33.86
CA PHE A 328 -24.15 -8.81 -32.82
C PHE A 328 -23.87 -7.39 -32.33
N LEU A 329 -24.53 -6.38 -32.90
CA LEU A 329 -24.39 -5.00 -32.43
C LEU A 329 -25.78 -4.38 -32.22
N PRO A 330 -26.12 -3.92 -31.00
CA PRO A 330 -27.34 -3.15 -30.78
C PRO A 330 -27.22 -1.79 -31.50
N PRO A 331 -28.14 -1.42 -32.40
CA PRO A 331 -28.11 -0.12 -33.06
C PRO A 331 -28.93 0.90 -32.25
N ALA A 332 -28.31 2.01 -31.82
CA ALA A 332 -29.02 3.28 -31.56
C ALA A 332 -28.05 4.45 -31.30
N ASP A 333 -27.42 4.90 -32.39
CA ASP A 333 -27.47 6.30 -32.81
C ASP A 333 -27.13 7.43 -31.81
N LEU A 334 -25.83 7.62 -31.55
CA LEU A 334 -25.30 8.80 -30.84
C LEU A 334 -25.30 10.08 -31.70
N ARG A 335 -25.29 9.97 -33.04
CA ARG A 335 -25.21 11.13 -33.95
C ARG A 335 -26.55 11.88 -34.07
N GLY A 336 -27.69 11.19 -33.90
CA GLY A 336 -29.01 11.83 -33.88
C GLY A 336 -29.23 12.77 -32.69
N ARG A 337 -28.65 12.46 -31.52
CA ARG A 337 -28.87 13.24 -30.27
C ARG A 337 -28.13 14.56 -30.20
N LEU A 338 -27.08 14.77 -31.00
CA LEU A 338 -26.31 16.01 -31.01
C LEU A 338 -26.92 17.08 -31.94
N ARG A 339 -27.79 16.70 -32.87
CA ARG A 339 -28.45 17.65 -33.79
C ARG A 339 -29.77 18.23 -33.27
N SER A 340 -30.30 17.72 -32.16
CA SER A 340 -31.58 18.19 -31.59
C SER A 340 -31.42 19.22 -30.46
N ARG A 341 -30.23 19.82 -30.27
CA ARG A 341 -29.99 20.78 -29.18
C ARG A 341 -29.63 22.21 -29.63
N ASP A 342 -29.61 22.45 -30.95
CA ASP A 342 -29.42 23.79 -31.54
C ASP A 342 -30.69 24.38 -32.17
N ARG A 343 -31.85 23.80 -31.88
CA ARG A 343 -33.16 24.41 -32.17
C ARG A 343 -34.09 24.23 -30.98
N ASP A 344 -34.41 25.38 -30.39
CA ASP A 344 -35.43 25.68 -29.38
C ASP A 344 -35.16 25.28 -27.91
#